data_AF-A0A7Z9HTL4-F1
#
_entry.id   AF-A0A7Z9HTL4-F1
#
_cell.length_a   1.000
_cell.length_b   1.000
_cell.length_c   1.000
_cell.angle_alpha   90.00
_cell.angle_beta   90.00
_cell.angle_gamma   90.00
#
_symmetry.space_group_name_H-M   'P 1'
#
loop_
_entity.id
_entity.type
_entity.pdbx_description
1 polymer ?
#
loop_
_entity_poly.entity_id
_entity_poly.type
_entity_poly.pdbx_seq_one_letter_code
_entity_poly.pdbx_strand_id
1 'polypeptide(L)'
;MHNESTHVPNPDDGYEISDVKVKVILIAGVGMVAFTLLSFAVSFMYGKVLNSETHDDISEYTQSELAGEHNEWESAVRLQPDPPAELSVHKAEQRHLSTTSGIVSESPEIYRIPIEDALKHVAEHGFPKRIPMEITE
;
A
#
# COMPACT_ATOMS: atom_id res chain seq x y z
N MET A 1 -30.89 -39.10 -53.92
CA MET A 1 -29.64 -39.51 -54.57
C MET A 1 -28.58 -38.49 -54.19
N HIS A 2 -27.71 -38.85 -53.24
CA HIS A 2 -26.58 -38.03 -52.80
C HIS A 2 -25.40 -38.31 -53.74
N ASN A 3 -24.85 -37.29 -54.39
CA ASN A 3 -23.58 -37.42 -55.08
C ASN A 3 -22.47 -37.38 -54.03
N GLU A 4 -21.79 -38.51 -53.80
CA GLU A 4 -20.49 -38.53 -53.13
C GLU A 4 -19.50 -37.77 -54.01
N SER A 5 -18.97 -36.66 -53.51
CA SER A 5 -17.81 -36.01 -54.09
C SER A 5 -16.60 -36.91 -53.87
N THR A 6 -16.14 -37.59 -54.92
CA THR A 6 -14.85 -38.28 -54.96
C THR A 6 -13.73 -37.27 -54.75
N HIS A 7 -13.31 -37.12 -53.49
CA HIS A 7 -12.10 -36.41 -53.13
C HIS A 7 -10.90 -37.25 -53.62
N VAL A 8 -10.30 -36.86 -54.75
CA VAL A 8 -9.03 -37.44 -55.20
C VAL A 8 -7.96 -36.83 -54.30
N PRO A 9 -7.28 -37.61 -53.44
CA PRO A 9 -6.17 -37.08 -52.64
C PRO A 9 -5.07 -36.64 -53.61
N ASN A 10 -4.72 -35.36 -53.56
CA ASN A 10 -3.61 -34.83 -54.34
C ASN A 10 -2.31 -35.46 -53.80
N PRO A 11 -1.51 -36.18 -54.61
CA PRO A 11 -0.27 -36.79 -54.14
C PRO A 11 0.78 -35.76 -53.71
N ASP A 12 0.56 -34.48 -54.05
CA ASP A 12 1.37 -33.34 -53.62
C ASP A 12 0.85 -32.68 -52.32
N ASP A 13 -0.23 -33.17 -51.70
CA ASP A 13 -0.65 -32.79 -50.33
C ASP A 13 0.21 -33.48 -49.25
N GLY A 14 1.51 -33.64 -49.55
CA GLY A 14 2.50 -33.91 -48.53
C GLY A 14 2.57 -32.68 -47.64
N TYR A 15 1.93 -32.75 -46.47
CA TYR A 15 2.07 -31.83 -45.33
C TYR A 15 3.37 -31.02 -45.43
N GLU A 16 3.25 -29.68 -45.50
CA GLU A 16 4.32 -28.68 -45.65
C GLU A 16 5.32 -28.69 -44.47
N ILE A 17 5.94 -29.84 -44.19
CA ILE A 17 6.95 -30.03 -43.15
C ILE A 17 8.29 -29.41 -43.58
N SER A 18 8.41 -28.99 -44.86
CA SER A 18 9.65 -28.46 -45.44
C SER A 18 9.90 -26.97 -45.19
N ASP A 19 8.90 -26.19 -44.76
CA ASP A 19 9.05 -24.71 -44.72
C ASP A 19 9.46 -24.15 -43.35
N VAL A 20 9.48 -24.99 -42.31
CA VAL A 20 9.95 -24.57 -41.00
C VAL A 20 11.48 -24.53 -40.99
N LYS A 21 12.04 -23.33 -41.14
CA LYS A 21 13.47 -23.07 -40.96
C LYS A 21 13.85 -23.19 -39.48
N VAL A 22 14.06 -24.42 -39.00
CA VAL A 22 14.41 -24.74 -37.60
C VAL A 22 15.59 -23.91 -37.08
N LYS A 23 16.56 -23.58 -37.95
CA LYS A 23 17.69 -22.70 -37.61
C LYS A 23 17.24 -21.31 -37.15
N VAL A 24 16.21 -20.73 -37.78
CA VAL A 24 15.69 -19.40 -37.41
C VAL A 24 15.05 -19.44 -36.03
N ILE A 25 14.29 -20.51 -35.74
CA ILE A 25 13.64 -20.70 -34.44
C ILE A 25 14.69 -20.90 -33.34
N LEU A 26 15.73 -21.69 -33.59
CA LEU A 26 16.83 -21.88 -32.65
C LEU A 26 17.60 -20.58 -32.38
N ILE A 27 17.92 -19.82 -33.43
CA ILE A 27 18.61 -18.53 -33.28
C ILE A 27 17.74 -17.53 -32.51
N ALA A 28 16.44 -17.49 -32.80
CA ALA A 28 15.49 -16.64 -32.08
C ALA A 28 15.40 -17.02 -30.60
N GLY A 29 15.33 -18.31 -30.28
CA GLY A 29 15.29 -18.80 -28.90
C GLY A 29 16.57 -18.47 -28.13
N VAL A 30 17.74 -18.76 -28.71
CA VAL A 30 19.03 -18.43 -28.10
C VAL A 30 19.21 -16.91 -27.95
N GLY A 31 18.79 -16.14 -28.97
CA GLY A 31 18.81 -14.69 -28.95
C GLY A 31 17.94 -14.10 -27.83
N MET A 32 16.75 -14.67 -27.60
CA MET A 32 15.86 -14.26 -26.52
C MET A 32 16.47 -14.51 -25.14
N VAL A 33 17.08 -15.67 -24.93
CA VAL A 33 17.77 -15.98 -23.65
C VAL A 33 18.96 -15.02 -23.45
N ALA A 34 19.79 -14.83 -24.48
CA ALA A 34 20.92 -13.91 -24.41
C ALA A 34 20.48 -12.46 -24.14
N PHE A 35 19.40 -12.00 -24.78
CA PHE A 35 18.84 -10.67 -24.56
C PHE A 35 18.30 -10.51 -23.14
N THR A 36 17.65 -11.54 -22.59
CA THR A 36 17.15 -11.53 -21.21
C THR A 36 18.31 -11.44 -20.21
N LEU A 37 19.36 -12.23 -20.40
CA LEU A 37 20.56 -12.17 -19.57
C LEU A 37 21.27 -10.82 -19.67
N LEU A 38 21.33 -10.25 -20.87
CA LEU A 38 21.90 -8.92 -21.10
C LEU A 38 21.08 -7.83 -20.37
N SER A 39 19.76 -7.86 -20.51
CA SER A 39 18.86 -6.92 -19.82
C SER A 39 18.99 -7.05 -18.29
N PHE A 40 19.09 -8.27 -17.78
CA PHE A 40 19.34 -8.52 -16.36
C PHE A 40 20.69 -7.95 -15.91
N ALA A 41 21.77 -8.19 -16.67
CA ALA A 41 23.10 -7.67 -16.36
C ALA A 41 23.14 -6.13 -16.35
N VAL A 42 22.48 -5.49 -17.33
CA VAL A 42 22.36 -4.02 -17.38
C VAL A 42 21.60 -3.50 -16.18
N SER A 43 20.45 -4.11 -15.84
CA SER A 43 19.65 -3.73 -14.67
C SER A 43 20.43 -3.89 -13.37
N PHE A 44 21.19 -4.99 -13.24
CA PHE A 44 22.05 -5.25 -12.10
C PHE A 44 23.18 -4.22 -11.98
N MET A 45 23.85 -3.87 -13.08
CA MET A 45 24.86 -2.81 -13.07
C MET A 45 24.25 -1.46 -12.70
N TYR A 46 23.07 -1.14 -13.22
CA TYR A 46 22.37 0.11 -12.90
C TYR A 46 22.06 0.20 -11.40
N GLY A 47 21.53 -0.88 -10.82
CA GLY A 47 21.30 -0.98 -9.38
C GLY A 47 22.59 -0.87 -8.57
N LYS A 48 23.68 -1.48 -9.03
CA LYS A 48 25.00 -1.38 -8.37
C LYS A 48 25.56 0.04 -8.40
N VAL A 49 25.41 0.77 -9.50
CA VAL A 49 25.87 2.16 -9.63
C VAL A 49 25.04 3.06 -8.71
N LEU A 50 23.71 2.96 -8.75
CA LEU A 50 22.83 3.75 -7.89
C LEU A 50 23.06 3.48 -6.40
N ASN A 51 23.36 2.24 -6.02
CA ASN A 51 23.65 1.88 -4.62
C ASN A 51 25.10 2.12 -4.20
N SER A 52 26.01 2.45 -5.13
CA SER A 52 27.42 2.67 -4.82
C SER A 52 27.67 4.02 -4.13
N GLU A 53 26.83 5.03 -4.39
CA GLU A 53 26.93 6.34 -3.75
C GLU A 53 26.35 6.35 -2.33
N THR A 54 25.64 5.28 -1.93
CA THR A 54 24.99 5.17 -0.60
C THR A 54 25.86 4.47 0.44
N HIS A 55 27.01 3.90 0.07
CA HIS A 55 27.77 3.01 0.96
C HIS A 55 28.96 3.67 1.70
N ASP A 56 29.37 4.88 1.36
CA ASP A 56 30.52 5.54 2.03
C ASP A 56 30.11 6.46 3.20
N ASP A 57 28.82 6.63 3.48
CA ASP A 57 28.32 7.53 4.55
C ASP A 57 27.58 6.79 5.69
N ILE A 58 27.76 5.48 5.80
CA ILE A 58 27.10 4.65 6.83
C ILE A 58 28.12 3.78 7.55
N SER A 59 29.14 4.41 8.11
CA SER A 59 29.94 3.82 9.19
C SER A 59 29.88 4.74 10.40
N GLU A 60 29.41 4.17 11.51
CA GLU A 60 29.26 4.77 12.85
C GLU A 60 27.88 5.37 13.16
N TYR A 61 27.15 4.59 13.97
CA TYR A 61 25.86 4.86 14.63
C TYR A 61 24.57 4.60 13.85
N THR A 62 23.80 3.66 14.43
CA THR A 62 22.38 3.37 14.19
C THR A 62 22.09 2.23 13.20
N GLN A 63 22.23 1.00 13.70
CA GLN A 63 21.37 -0.08 13.21
C GLN A 63 19.94 0.13 13.74
N SER A 64 19.01 0.47 12.85
CA SER A 64 17.62 -0.01 12.89
C SER A 64 17.13 -0.16 11.44
N GLU A 65 16.75 -1.38 11.08
CA GLU A 65 16.33 -1.82 9.75
C GLU A 65 15.02 -1.14 9.33
N LEU A 66 15.00 -0.08 8.50
CA LEU A 66 13.86 0.27 7.61
C LEU A 66 14.13 1.49 6.68
N ALA A 67 15.38 1.69 6.25
CA ALA A 67 15.69 2.63 5.17
C ALA A 67 15.30 2.00 3.81
N GLY A 68 14.51 2.70 2.98
CA GLY A 68 14.32 2.31 1.58
C GLY A 68 12.96 2.66 0.97
N GLU A 69 12.75 3.94 0.76
CA GLU A 69 11.71 4.59 -0.02
C GLU A 69 11.42 3.89 -1.38
N HIS A 70 10.22 3.35 -1.58
CA HIS A 70 9.29 3.70 -2.68
C HIS A 70 8.13 2.69 -2.74
N ASN A 71 7.07 2.97 -1.97
CA ASN A 71 5.72 2.56 -2.31
C ASN A 71 4.85 3.75 -1.95
N GLU A 72 4.66 4.62 -2.94
CA GLU A 72 3.71 5.74 -2.97
C GLU A 72 2.27 5.18 -2.94
N TRP A 73 1.94 4.47 -1.87
CA TRP A 73 0.58 4.33 -1.40
C TRP A 73 0.44 5.37 -0.30
N GLU A 74 -0.11 6.52 -0.67
CA GLU A 74 -0.66 7.49 0.27
C GLU A 74 -1.82 6.85 1.04
N SER A 75 -1.49 5.96 1.96
CA SER A 75 -2.25 5.80 3.17
C SER A 75 -1.28 6.22 4.26
N ALA A 76 -1.38 7.48 4.68
CA ALA A 76 -0.66 8.05 5.82
C ALA A 76 -0.96 7.33 7.16
N VAL A 77 -1.68 6.21 7.12
CA VAL A 77 -1.94 5.32 8.25
C VAL A 77 -0.69 4.46 8.48
N ARG A 78 0.24 5.01 9.24
CA ARG A 78 1.35 4.22 9.81
C ARG A 78 0.77 3.19 10.78
N LEU A 79 1.25 1.96 10.71
CA LEU A 79 0.97 0.98 11.76
C LEU A 79 1.58 1.50 13.06
N GLN A 80 0.79 1.45 14.13
CA GLN A 80 1.20 1.81 15.48
C GLN A 80 2.36 0.87 15.91
N PRO A 81 3.52 1.39 16.37
CA PRO A 81 4.70 0.58 16.66
C PRO A 81 4.48 -0.40 17.83
N ASP A 82 3.68 -0.02 18.83
CA ASP A 82 3.30 -0.90 19.94
C ASP A 82 1.83 -0.66 20.36
N PRO A 83 0.86 -1.33 19.71
CA PRO A 83 -0.55 -1.16 20.01
C PRO A 83 -0.94 -1.40 21.49
N PRO A 84 -0.52 -2.49 22.17
CA PRO A 84 -0.95 -2.72 23.55
C PRO A 84 -0.39 -1.68 24.54
N ALA A 85 0.86 -1.24 24.39
CA ALA A 85 1.44 -0.24 25.28
C ALA A 85 0.74 1.12 25.11
N GLU A 86 0.59 1.59 23.88
CA GLU A 86 -0.05 2.87 23.58
C GLU A 86 -1.55 2.87 23.94
N LEU A 87 -2.26 1.77 23.71
CA LEU A 87 -3.65 1.63 24.16
C LEU A 87 -3.79 1.73 25.68
N SER A 88 -2.82 1.23 26.45
CA SER A 88 -2.85 1.32 27.91
C SER A 88 -2.67 2.76 28.40
N VAL A 89 -1.75 3.51 27.79
CA VAL A 89 -1.50 4.94 28.07
C VAL A 89 -2.73 5.76 27.70
N HIS A 90 -3.28 5.53 26.50
CA HIS A 90 -4.47 6.24 26.04
C HIS A 90 -5.68 5.95 26.94
N LYS A 91 -5.88 4.70 27.39
CA LYS A 91 -6.94 4.37 28.36
C LYS A 91 -6.75 5.08 29.70
N ALA A 92 -5.52 5.20 30.18
CA ALA A 92 -5.22 5.91 31.42
C ALA A 92 -5.53 7.41 31.30
N GLU A 93 -5.15 8.02 30.17
CA GLU A 93 -5.46 9.42 29.86
C GLU A 93 -6.97 9.64 29.76
N GLN A 94 -7.69 8.83 28.98
CA GLN A 94 -9.15 8.93 28.84
C GLN A 94 -9.85 8.79 30.19
N ARG A 95 -9.40 7.87 31.05
CA ARG A 95 -9.95 7.73 32.41
C ARG A 95 -9.72 9.00 33.23
N HIS A 96 -8.52 9.57 33.22
CA HIS A 96 -8.23 10.83 33.91
C HIS A 96 -9.12 11.98 33.41
N LEU A 97 -9.27 12.08 32.09
CA LEU A 97 -10.10 13.08 31.43
C LEU A 97 -11.60 12.94 31.77
N SER A 98 -12.08 11.73 32.05
CA SER A 98 -13.49 11.46 32.39
C SER A 98 -13.88 11.77 33.84
N THR A 99 -12.90 11.79 34.76
CA THR A 99 -13.13 11.97 36.20
C THR A 99 -12.77 13.35 36.72
N THR A 100 -12.27 14.25 35.86
CA THR A 100 -11.76 15.56 36.26
C THR A 100 -12.57 16.70 35.68
N SER A 101 -12.75 17.75 36.48
CA SER A 101 -13.40 19.01 36.08
C SER A 101 -12.35 20.08 35.79
N GLY A 102 -12.60 20.95 34.82
CA GLY A 102 -11.68 22.05 34.49
C GLY A 102 -12.12 22.88 33.29
N ILE A 103 -11.41 23.98 33.03
CA ILE A 103 -11.63 24.84 31.86
C ILE A 103 -10.93 24.21 30.65
N VAL A 104 -11.65 24.00 29.55
CA VAL A 104 -11.12 23.47 28.27
C VAL A 104 -10.75 24.59 27.32
N SER A 105 -11.54 25.67 27.29
CA SER A 105 -11.26 26.88 26.53
C SER A 105 -11.85 28.09 27.24
N GLU A 106 -11.12 29.20 27.28
CA GLU A 106 -11.59 30.46 27.86
C GLU A 106 -12.49 31.23 26.88
N SER A 107 -12.40 30.95 25.58
CA SER A 107 -13.23 31.59 24.54
C SER A 107 -13.39 30.68 23.33
N PRO A 108 -14.57 30.06 23.11
CA PRO A 108 -15.78 30.08 23.96
C PRO A 108 -15.53 29.43 25.32
N GLU A 109 -16.26 29.88 26.34
CA GLU A 109 -16.17 29.41 27.74
C GLU A 109 -16.66 27.96 27.84
N ILE A 110 -15.78 26.99 27.60
CA ILE A 110 -16.09 25.56 27.61
C ILE A 110 -15.55 24.96 28.91
N TYR A 111 -16.48 24.52 29.75
CA TYR A 111 -16.18 23.77 30.97
C TYR A 111 -16.29 22.27 30.74
N ARG A 112 -15.34 21.53 31.30
CA ARG A 112 -15.38 20.08 31.44
C ARG A 112 -16.01 19.70 32.78
N ILE A 113 -16.95 18.77 32.71
CA ILE A 113 -17.57 18.13 33.87
C ILE A 113 -17.31 16.62 33.83
N PRO A 114 -17.25 15.94 34.98
CA PRO A 114 -17.15 14.48 35.05
C PRO A 114 -18.34 13.82 34.37
N ILE A 115 -18.14 12.62 33.82
CA ILE A 115 -19.18 11.92 33.06
C ILE A 115 -20.39 11.60 33.94
N GLU A 116 -20.17 11.26 35.20
CA GLU A 116 -21.23 10.95 36.16
C GLU A 116 -22.16 12.16 36.37
N ASP A 117 -21.56 13.35 36.48
CA ASP A 117 -22.29 14.61 36.64
C ASP A 117 -23.01 15.00 35.35
N ALA A 118 -22.39 14.77 34.18
CA ALA A 118 -23.02 14.99 32.88
C ALA A 118 -24.26 14.11 32.70
N LEU A 119 -24.15 12.82 33.05
CA LEU A 119 -25.27 11.87 32.98
C LEU A 119 -26.41 12.28 33.91
N LYS A 120 -26.07 12.71 35.13
CA LYS A 120 -27.06 13.24 36.08
C LYS A 120 -27.75 14.48 35.51
N HIS A 121 -26.98 15.41 34.94
CA HIS A 121 -27.52 16.63 34.37
C HIS A 121 -28.50 16.37 33.22
N VAL A 122 -28.15 15.45 32.32
CA VAL A 122 -29.01 15.03 31.20
C VAL A 122 -30.24 14.27 31.69
N ALA A 123 -30.12 13.43 32.73
CA ALA A 123 -31.25 12.73 33.31
C ALA A 123 -32.26 13.69 33.95
N GLU A 124 -31.78 14.76 34.59
CA GLU A 124 -32.62 15.75 35.27
C GLU A 124 -33.24 16.78 34.30
N HIS A 125 -32.50 17.24 33.30
CA HIS A 125 -32.89 18.37 32.45
C HIS A 125 -33.21 17.99 31.00
N GLY A 126 -32.95 16.73 30.61
CA GLY A 126 -33.04 16.27 29.23
C GLY A 126 -31.89 16.77 28.35
N PHE A 127 -31.96 16.49 27.06
CA PHE A 127 -30.94 16.97 26.10
C PHE A 127 -31.16 18.44 25.74
N PRO A 128 -30.08 19.22 25.58
CA PRO A 128 -30.20 20.60 25.11
C PRO A 128 -30.80 20.62 23.69
N LYS A 129 -31.72 21.57 23.44
CA LYS A 129 -32.24 21.82 22.10
C LYS A 129 -31.11 22.39 21.24
N ARG A 130 -30.86 21.79 20.07
CA ARG A 130 -29.85 22.30 19.12
C ARG A 130 -30.21 23.73 18.71
N ILE A 131 -29.35 24.68 19.04
CA ILE A 131 -29.40 26.02 18.47
C ILE A 131 -28.73 25.89 17.09
N PRO A 132 -29.39 26.29 15.99
CA PRO A 132 -28.73 26.31 14.69
C PRO A 132 -27.54 27.26 14.77
N MET A 133 -26.33 26.72 14.57
CA MET A 133 -25.11 27.49 14.52
C MET A 133 -25.05 28.11 13.12
N GLU A 134 -25.22 29.43 13.01
CA GLU A 134 -25.06 30.15 11.75
C GLU A 134 -23.57 30.13 11.39
N ILE A 135 -23.21 29.36 10.36
CA ILE A 135 -21.84 29.29 9.86
C ILE A 135 -21.68 30.52 8.96
N THR A 136 -21.04 31.57 9.44
CA THR A 136 -20.57 32.67 8.58
C THR A 136 -19.36 32.18 7.79
N GLU A 137 -19.51 32.08 6.47
CA GLU A 137 -18.42 31.85 5.50
C GLU A 137 -17.45 33.03 5.40
#